data_AF-A0AAV2QD41-F1
#
_entry.id   AF-A0AAV2QD41-F1
#
_cell.length_a   1.000
_cell.length_b   1.000
_cell.length_c   1.000
_cell.angle_alpha   90.00
_cell.angle_beta   90.00
_cell.angle_gamma   90.00
#
_symmetry.space_group_name_H-M   'P 1'
#
loop_
_entity.id
_entity.type
_entity.pdbx_description
1 polymer ?
#
loop_
_entity_poly.entity_id
_entity_poly.type
_entity_poly.pdbx_seq_one_letter_code
_entity_poly.pdbx_strand_id
1 'polypeptide(L)'
;EGHQFSEDKWNQEVGSTSKSSEDFSSLYERKNAHICPFCSKNFATNFTLTNHIRTHTGEKPFACSFCSYRTAVKTNLNHHIRTHTGEKPFACSHCPYRASDKSNLNKHIKSHMFNLDNFTI
;
A
#
# COMPACT_ATOMS: atom_id res chain seq x y z
N GLU A 1 47.60 36.58 17.08
CA GLU A 1 47.21 35.53 18.05
C GLU A 1 45.80 35.08 17.70
N GLY A 2 45.61 33.78 17.46
CA GLY A 2 44.39 33.21 16.93
C GLY A 2 44.67 31.80 16.40
N HIS A 3 44.37 30.81 17.24
CA HIS A 3 44.64 29.37 17.13
C HIS A 3 44.01 28.71 15.89
N GLN A 4 44.79 27.95 15.10
CA GLN A 4 44.79 26.47 14.93
C GLN A 4 43.47 25.86 14.40
N PHE A 5 43.46 24.91 13.45
CA PHE A 5 44.37 23.77 13.25
C PHE A 5 44.22 23.21 11.81
N SER A 6 45.32 22.81 11.19
CA SER A 6 45.40 22.29 9.81
C SER A 6 45.05 20.79 9.70
N GLU A 7 44.59 20.40 8.52
CA GLU A 7 43.91 19.16 8.19
C GLU A 7 44.84 17.94 7.95
N ASP A 8 45.94 17.81 8.70
CA ASP A 8 47.01 16.85 8.40
C ASP A 8 47.41 15.93 9.57
N LYS A 9 46.46 15.55 10.44
CA LYS A 9 46.77 14.60 11.54
C LYS A 9 45.64 13.65 11.89
N TRP A 10 45.21 12.85 10.93
CA TRP A 10 44.42 11.64 11.23
C TRP A 10 44.89 10.43 10.41
N ASN A 11 46.21 10.20 10.34
CA ASN A 11 46.76 8.98 9.75
C ASN A 11 48.03 8.56 10.50
N GLN A 12 47.86 8.09 11.73
CA GLN A 12 48.81 7.19 12.38
C GLN A 12 47.99 6.26 13.27
N GLU A 13 48.13 4.95 13.03
CA GLU A 13 47.50 3.82 13.74
C GLU A 13 46.15 3.28 13.22
N VAL A 14 46.06 3.02 11.91
CA VAL A 14 45.33 1.83 11.46
C VAL A 14 46.25 0.96 10.61
N GLY A 15 46.73 -0.10 11.24
CA GLY A 15 47.42 -1.20 10.57
C GLY A 15 46.52 -1.86 9.53
N SER A 16 47.18 -2.38 8.50
CA SER A 16 46.64 -3.11 7.38
C SER A 16 45.68 -4.23 7.82
N THR A 17 44.38 -4.00 7.66
CA THR A 17 43.42 -5.09 7.46
C THR A 17 42.55 -4.75 6.27
N SER A 18 42.67 -5.56 5.24
CA SER A 18 41.93 -5.54 3.99
C SER A 18 40.43 -5.37 4.25
N LYS A 19 39.90 -4.15 4.09
CA LYS A 19 38.45 -3.94 4.05
C LYS A 19 38.00 -4.31 2.64
N SER A 20 37.55 -5.55 2.48
CA SER A 20 36.67 -5.92 1.39
C SER A 20 35.49 -4.97 1.34
N SER A 21 35.06 -4.65 0.13
CA SER A 21 33.91 -3.82 -0.22
C SER A 21 32.62 -4.37 0.37
N GLU A 22 32.36 -4.12 1.65
CA GLU A 22 31.07 -4.34 2.27
C GLU A 22 30.19 -3.11 1.99
N ASP A 23 29.50 -3.21 0.84
CA ASP A 23 28.12 -2.82 0.59
C ASP A 23 27.58 -1.55 1.28
N PHE A 24 28.02 -0.39 0.81
CA PHE A 24 27.42 0.91 1.14
C PHE A 24 26.00 1.11 0.56
N SER A 25 25.47 0.19 -0.28
CA SER A 25 24.07 0.24 -0.74
C SER A 25 23.08 -0.21 0.36
N SER A 26 23.50 -1.12 1.23
CA SER A 26 22.65 -1.73 2.26
C SER A 26 22.14 -0.76 3.36
N LEU A 27 22.81 0.39 3.55
CA LEU A 27 22.40 1.40 4.56
C LEU A 27 21.36 2.40 4.04
N TYR A 28 21.23 2.57 2.72
CA TYR A 28 20.23 3.45 2.12
C TYR A 28 18.88 2.75 1.90
N GLU A 29 18.86 1.41 1.86
CA GLU A 29 17.65 0.62 1.65
C GLU A 29 16.74 0.50 2.90
N ARG A 30 17.24 0.85 4.09
CA ARG A 30 16.47 0.77 5.35
C ARG A 30 15.59 2.00 5.65
N LYS A 31 15.61 3.04 4.83
CA LYS A 31 15.10 4.36 5.27
C LYS A 31 13.59 4.59 5.09
N ASN A 32 12.81 3.66 4.53
CA ASN A 32 11.37 3.88 4.29
C ASN A 32 10.48 2.63 4.43
N ALA A 33 10.83 1.68 5.28
CA ALA A 33 9.98 0.52 5.52
C ALA A 33 8.90 0.82 6.59
N HIS A 34 7.63 0.89 6.20
CA HIS A 34 6.52 0.92 7.16
C HIS A 34 6.16 -0.52 7.57
N ILE A 35 6.80 -1.02 8.61
CA ILE A 35 6.69 -2.42 9.03
C ILE A 35 5.63 -2.57 10.12
N CYS A 36 4.80 -3.61 10.02
CA CYS A 36 3.84 -3.97 11.05
C CYS A 36 4.53 -4.56 12.29
N PRO A 37 4.30 -4.01 13.49
CA PRO A 37 4.91 -4.53 14.72
C PRO A 37 4.35 -5.89 15.16
N PHE A 38 3.24 -6.35 14.57
CA PHE A 38 2.56 -7.60 14.95
C PHE A 38 2.85 -8.78 14.01
N CYS A 39 3.24 -8.53 12.76
CA CYS A 39 3.44 -9.60 11.77
C CYS A 39 4.56 -9.34 10.77
N SER A 40 5.40 -8.33 11.00
CA SER A 40 6.56 -7.97 10.16
C SER A 40 6.26 -7.70 8.68
N LYS A 41 4.98 -7.60 8.29
CA LYS A 41 4.59 -7.19 6.93
C LYS A 41 5.04 -5.76 6.66
N ASN A 42 5.59 -5.53 5.49
CA ASN A 42 5.95 -4.19 5.02
C ASN A 42 4.78 -3.54 4.26
N PHE A 43 4.75 -2.21 4.31
CA PHE A 43 3.75 -1.40 3.64
C PHE A 43 4.44 -0.23 2.95
N ALA A 44 3.89 0.17 1.79
CA ALA A 44 4.43 1.27 1.00
C ALA A 44 4.22 2.63 1.66
N THR A 45 3.21 2.77 2.54
CA THR A 45 2.90 4.05 3.23
C THR A 45 2.50 3.84 4.68
N ASN A 46 2.74 4.86 5.51
CA ASN A 46 2.27 4.85 6.90
C ASN A 46 0.74 4.68 6.98
N PHE A 47 -0.03 5.32 6.10
CA PHE A 47 -1.49 5.17 6.05
C PHE A 47 -1.95 3.71 5.84
N THR A 48 -1.29 3.00 4.92
CA THR A 48 -1.61 1.58 4.67
C THR A 48 -1.20 0.69 5.84
N LEU A 49 -0.07 0.99 6.48
CA LEU A 49 0.33 0.35 7.73
C LEU A 49 -0.70 0.58 8.86
N THR A 50 -1.14 1.82 9.10
CA THR A 50 -2.12 2.14 10.15
C THR A 50 -3.44 1.39 9.93
N ASN A 51 -3.95 1.38 8.69
CA ASN A 51 -5.15 0.61 8.38
C ASN A 51 -4.96 -0.89 8.59
N HIS A 52 -3.76 -1.41 8.28
CA HIS A 52 -3.43 -2.80 8.55
C HIS A 52 -3.33 -3.10 10.05
N ILE A 53 -2.74 -2.22 10.86
CA ILE A 53 -2.66 -2.41 12.32
C ILE A 53 -4.05 -2.63 12.93
N ARG A 54 -5.09 -1.98 12.39
CA ARG A 54 -6.48 -2.21 12.83
C ARG A 54 -6.98 -3.64 12.65
N THR A 55 -6.36 -4.45 11.77
CA THR A 55 -6.68 -5.88 11.65
C THR A 55 -6.15 -6.70 12.82
N HIS A 56 -5.14 -6.20 13.53
CA HIS A 56 -4.64 -6.81 14.76
C HIS A 56 -5.42 -6.33 15.98
N THR A 57 -5.72 -5.04 16.07
CA THR A 57 -6.43 -4.46 17.23
C THR A 57 -7.95 -4.68 17.18
N GLY A 58 -8.50 -4.96 16.00
CA GLY A 58 -9.94 -5.07 15.79
C GLY A 58 -10.67 -3.72 15.76
N GLU A 59 -9.94 -2.59 15.78
CA GLU A 59 -10.53 -1.25 15.76
C GLU A 59 -11.31 -1.01 14.45
N LYS A 60 -12.57 -0.59 14.58
CA LYS A 60 -13.46 -0.29 13.46
C LYS A 60 -14.08 1.11 13.61
N PRO A 61 -13.30 2.18 13.36
CA PRO A 61 -13.74 3.54 13.63
C PRO A 61 -14.83 4.03 12.68
N PHE A 62 -14.98 3.41 11.50
CA PHE A 62 -15.95 3.83 10.50
C PHE A 62 -17.26 3.06 10.65
N ALA A 63 -18.32 3.74 11.06
CA ALA A 63 -19.65 3.17 11.25
C ALA A 63 -20.60 3.56 10.12
N CYS A 64 -21.48 2.64 9.73
CA CYS A 64 -22.58 2.90 8.82
C CYS A 64 -23.66 3.72 9.51
N SER A 65 -24.23 4.69 8.79
CA SER A 65 -25.37 5.48 9.25
C SER A 65 -26.72 4.77 9.10
N PHE A 66 -26.78 3.70 8.30
CA PHE A 66 -28.02 2.98 7.99
C PHE A 66 -28.19 1.68 8.79
N CYS A 67 -27.09 1.10 9.30
CA CYS A 67 -27.13 -0.16 10.04
C CYS A 67 -25.95 -0.29 11.02
N SER A 68 -25.87 -1.41 11.74
CA SER A 68 -24.82 -1.67 12.73
C SER A 68 -23.44 -2.03 12.13
N TYR A 69 -23.29 -2.01 10.81
CA TYR A 69 -22.02 -2.33 10.15
C TYR A 69 -20.92 -1.33 10.51
N ARG A 70 -19.72 -1.86 10.81
CA ARG A 70 -18.51 -1.09 11.10
C ARG A 70 -17.31 -1.68 10.37
N THR A 71 -16.35 -0.82 10.00
CA THR A 71 -15.14 -1.23 9.28
C THR A 71 -13.91 -0.42 9.69
N ALA A 72 -12.73 -1.02 9.46
CA ALA A 72 -11.43 -0.41 9.75
C ALA A 72 -10.98 0.60 8.69
N VAL A 73 -11.61 0.58 7.49
CA VAL A 73 -11.17 1.34 6.31
C VAL A 73 -12.34 2.13 5.72
N LYS A 74 -12.15 3.44 5.53
CA LYS A 74 -13.17 4.37 5.03
C LYS A 74 -13.71 4.00 3.65
N THR A 75 -12.87 3.53 2.73
CA THR A 75 -13.30 3.12 1.38
C THR A 75 -14.27 1.95 1.41
N ASN A 76 -14.09 1.00 2.35
CA ASN A 76 -15.02 -0.11 2.55
C ASN A 76 -16.37 0.39 3.07
N LEU A 77 -16.38 1.41 3.94
CA LEU A 77 -17.63 2.02 4.40
C LEU A 77 -18.39 2.67 3.25
N ASN A 78 -17.69 3.45 2.40
CA ASN A 78 -18.32 4.10 1.25
C ASN A 78 -18.91 3.06 0.28
N HIS A 79 -18.19 1.97 0.00
CA HIS A 79 -18.74 0.87 -0.80
C HIS A 79 -19.96 0.24 -0.11
N HIS A 80 -19.88 -0.05 1.18
CA HIS A 80 -21.02 -0.58 1.94
C HIS A 80 -22.24 0.35 1.87
N ILE A 81 -22.07 1.68 1.98
CA ILE A 81 -23.19 2.63 1.87
C ILE A 81 -23.94 2.48 0.54
N ARG A 82 -23.26 2.14 -0.55
CA ARG A 82 -23.91 1.91 -1.85
C ARG A 82 -24.87 0.71 -1.86
N THR A 83 -24.76 -0.21 -0.89
CA THR A 83 -25.75 -1.30 -0.75
C THR A 83 -27.08 -0.81 -0.20
N HIS A 84 -27.08 0.32 0.51
CA HIS A 84 -28.31 0.97 0.98
C HIS A 84 -28.90 1.91 -0.06
N THR A 85 -28.05 2.70 -0.74
CA THR A 85 -28.50 3.70 -1.71
C THR A 85 -28.80 3.12 -3.09
N GLY A 86 -28.26 1.93 -3.40
CA GLY A 86 -28.34 1.32 -4.74
C GLY A 86 -27.45 2.00 -5.79
N GLU A 87 -26.56 2.91 -5.40
CA GLU A 87 -25.68 3.63 -6.32
C GLU A 87 -24.73 2.67 -7.05
N LYS A 88 -24.70 2.76 -8.38
CA LYS A 88 -23.84 1.95 -9.27
C LYS A 88 -22.98 2.85 -10.16
N PRO A 89 -21.93 3.50 -9.63
CA PRO A 89 -21.20 4.53 -10.35
C PRO A 89 -20.37 3.96 -11.51
N PHE A 90 -20.03 2.68 -11.49
CA PHE A 90 -19.16 2.07 -12.50
C PHE A 90 -20.00 1.47 -13.63
N ALA A 91 -19.85 1.99 -14.84
CA ALA A 91 -20.54 1.50 -16.04
C ALA A 91 -19.63 0.60 -16.90
N CYS A 92 -20.21 -0.44 -17.51
CA CYS A 92 -19.53 -1.22 -18.54
C CYS A 92 -19.47 -0.45 -19.86
N SER A 93 -18.36 -0.59 -20.58
CA SER A 93 -18.17 -0.01 -21.92
C SER A 93 -18.86 -0.81 -23.04
N HIS A 94 -19.24 -2.06 -22.79
CA HIS A 94 -19.77 -2.96 -23.82
C HIS A 94 -21.28 -3.23 -23.70
N CYS A 95 -21.90 -2.96 -22.56
CA CYS A 95 -23.33 -3.17 -22.34
C CYS A 95 -23.90 -2.27 -21.24
N PRO A 96 -25.23 -2.22 -21.02
CA PRO A 96 -25.86 -1.37 -20.01
C PRO A 96 -25.56 -1.75 -18.54
N TYR A 97 -24.76 -2.78 -18.29
CA TYR A 97 -24.43 -3.23 -16.93
C TYR A 97 -23.70 -2.14 -16.14
N ARG A 98 -24.10 -1.97 -14.88
CA ARG A 98 -23.44 -1.08 -13.91
C ARG A 98 -23.17 -1.82 -12.61
N ALA A 99 -22.06 -1.47 -11.95
CA ALA A 99 -21.64 -2.04 -10.67
C ALA A 99 -21.48 -0.97 -9.59
N SER A 100 -21.69 -1.38 -8.34
CA SER A 100 -21.41 -0.57 -7.13
C SER A 100 -19.92 -0.55 -6.77
N ASP A 101 -19.13 -1.47 -7.31
CA ASP A 101 -17.68 -1.60 -7.09
C ASP A 101 -16.91 -1.90 -8.38
N LYS A 102 -15.68 -1.39 -8.46
CA LYS A 102 -14.78 -1.55 -9.59
C LYS A 102 -14.36 -3.00 -9.80
N SER A 103 -14.18 -3.77 -8.72
CA SER A 103 -13.79 -5.19 -8.83
C SER A 103 -14.88 -6.01 -9.51
N ASN A 104 -16.14 -5.74 -9.19
CA ASN A 104 -17.29 -6.38 -9.83
C ASN A 104 -17.41 -5.97 -11.30
N LEU A 105 -17.21 -4.69 -11.61
CA LEU A 105 -17.15 -4.24 -13.00
C LEU A 105 -16.03 -4.97 -13.78
N ASN A 106 -14.82 -5.06 -13.23
CA ASN A 106 -13.70 -5.74 -13.88
C ASN A 106 -13.99 -7.22 -14.14
N LYS A 107 -14.60 -7.93 -13.19
CA LYS A 107 -15.04 -9.33 -13.38
C LYS A 107 -16.06 -9.45 -14.51
N HIS A 108 -17.03 -8.53 -14.56
CA HIS A 108 -18.00 -8.47 -15.65
C HIS A 108 -17.34 -8.14 -17.00
N ILE A 109 -16.42 -7.18 -17.07
CA ILE A 109 -15.72 -6.85 -18.32
C ILE A 109 -14.98 -8.06 -18.87
N LYS A 110 -14.36 -8.86 -18.00
CA LYS A 110 -13.70 -10.11 -18.42
C LYS A 110 -14.66 -11.09 -19.11
N SER A 111 -15.94 -11.13 -18.75
CA SER A 111 -16.91 -11.99 -19.44
C SER A 111 -17.15 -11.60 -20.89
N HIS A 112 -16.93 -10.33 -21.26
CA HIS A 112 -16.98 -9.91 -22.66
C HIS A 112 -15.77 -10.38 -23.46
N MET A 113 -14.59 -10.48 -22.82
CA MET A 113 -13.36 -10.91 -23.51
C MET A 113 -13.42 -12.38 -23.91
N PHE A 114 -14.03 -13.24 -23.07
CA PHE A 114 -14.27 -14.66 -23.42
C PHE A 114 -15.30 -14.84 -24.55
N ASN A 115 -16.09 -13.81 -24.87
CA ASN A 115 -17.05 -13.86 -25.98
C ASN A 115 -16.45 -13.35 -27.31
N LEU A 116 -15.26 -12.74 -27.30
CA LEU A 116 -14.59 -12.25 -28.52
C LEU A 116 -13.79 -13.35 -29.24
N ASP A 117 -13.53 -14.49 -28.60
CA ASP A 117 -12.85 -15.64 -29.22
C ASP A 117 -13.77 -16.45 -30.16
N ASN A 118 -15.06 -16.10 -30.26
CA ASN A 118 -16.05 -16.75 -31.13
C ASN A 118 -16.34 -15.99 -32.45
N PHE A 119 -15.57 -14.96 -32.79
CA PHE A 119 -15.72 -14.18 -34.03
C PHE A 119 -14.43 -14.11 -34.86
N THR A 120 -13.68 -15.21 -34.94
CA THR A 120 -12.71 -15.40 -36.01
C THR A 120 -13.30 -16.41 -36.99
N ILE A 121 -13.99 -15.91 -38.03
CA ILE A 121 -14.29 -16.66 -39.26
C ILE A 121 -13.05 -16.59 -40.16
#